data_AF-A0A1W1X3G6-F1
#
_entry.id   AF-A0A1W1X3G6-F1
#
_cell.length_a   1.000
_cell.length_b   1.000
_cell.length_c   1.000
_cell.angle_alpha   90.00
_cell.angle_beta   90.00
_cell.angle_gamma   90.00
#
_symmetry.space_group_name_H-M   'P 1'
#
loop_
_entity.id
_entity.type
_entity.pdbx_description
1 polymer ?
#
loop_
_entity_poly.entity_id
_entity_poly.type
_entity_poly.pdbx_seq_one_letter_code
_entity_poly.pdbx_strand_id
1 'polypeptide(L)'
;MFKPLPLVAALLVLTVPLAHAAWPVWQADVYYAAGSIVSYNGHDYQALVSQTDYAATGWNPNSASLWRDLGTSSNAVTPQPTPIPTALPSPQPTAAPAGGCYAAWDSSKAYNGGAQVSYAGRNYVARWWTQGDIPASNTAEGRPWNDAGSCGTALPTATPMPTATPRPSATPAPTPIPTATPRPTVTPTPAPACASWLQSQTYAAGDVVAYQGKTYTALVPHTLAPGVDWNPGSTATLWQAGGSCKPLVQPVPKFAAPALSWQEHWFEHQQNMKLIAYNDTVALYFDDDVNRDAGKWMLPYLTKMWQYAQQTYGPATLTTDRMYSLHHEAKYYGGHPSTVYDASHDYHNVSDVGGSNWINPQYEVVTHETGHVVESIASGKHGSPAFPLWGDSKWMEFYIYDAYVALGMSAQASDVYNRWTNDSDSFPRAGTNWFRDWFYPLWRDHGHAQVMNRYFQLVGQYFPNNGRDYTRNMNWGEYIHFMSGAAGTDLKAQAATAFGWPADWETQYQQAKRDFPNIRY
;
A
#
# COMPACT_ATOMS: atom_id res chain seq x y z
N MET A 1 82.51 7.54 41.03
CA MET A 1 82.94 6.78 39.83
C MET A 1 81.76 5.98 39.30
N PHE A 2 81.84 5.56 38.02
CA PHE A 2 80.85 4.87 37.17
C PHE A 2 80.05 5.76 36.22
N LYS A 3 79.90 5.25 34.98
CA LYS A 3 79.39 5.95 33.79
C LYS A 3 77.90 5.63 33.57
N PRO A 4 77.13 6.50 32.89
CA PRO A 4 75.86 6.11 32.31
C PRO A 4 76.07 5.09 31.17
N LEU A 5 75.11 4.17 31.00
CA LEU A 5 74.95 3.37 29.79
C LEU A 5 73.78 3.93 28.96
N PRO A 6 73.89 3.98 27.61
CA PRO A 6 72.77 4.35 26.76
C PRO A 6 71.81 3.15 26.57
N LEU A 7 70.50 3.41 26.59
CA LEU A 7 69.51 2.42 26.18
C LEU A 7 69.30 2.50 24.67
N VAL A 8 69.79 1.51 23.93
CA VAL A 8 69.60 1.42 22.47
C VAL A 8 68.31 0.66 22.18
N ALA A 9 67.33 1.33 21.57
CA ALA A 9 66.10 0.69 21.11
C ALA A 9 66.34 -0.04 19.78
N ALA A 10 66.38 -1.38 19.80
CA ALA A 10 66.45 -2.20 18.60
C ALA A 10 65.06 -2.41 18.00
N LEU A 11 64.81 -1.83 16.82
CA LEU A 11 63.54 -1.98 16.11
C LEU A 11 63.54 -3.29 15.29
N LEU A 12 62.93 -4.35 15.84
CA LEU A 12 62.86 -5.66 15.21
C LEU A 12 61.75 -5.71 14.15
N VAL A 13 62.12 -5.56 12.87
CA VAL A 13 61.18 -5.69 11.75
C VAL A 13 60.93 -7.17 11.44
N LEU A 14 59.81 -7.72 11.91
CA LEU A 14 59.31 -9.01 11.43
C LEU A 14 58.60 -8.83 10.08
N THR A 15 59.16 -9.44 9.03
CA THR A 15 58.44 -9.69 7.78
C THR A 15 57.67 -11.01 7.88
N VAL A 16 56.38 -10.91 8.22
CA VAL A 16 55.46 -12.07 8.21
C VAL A 16 55.02 -12.35 6.77
N PRO A 17 55.13 -13.59 6.26
CA PRO A 17 54.59 -13.93 4.94
C PRO A 17 53.06 -13.90 4.98
N LEU A 18 52.43 -13.13 4.08
CA LEU A 18 50.98 -13.10 3.92
C LEU A 18 50.49 -14.39 3.26
N ALA A 19 50.25 -15.42 4.08
CA ALA A 19 49.34 -16.49 3.74
C ALA A 19 47.96 -15.87 3.47
N HIS A 20 47.52 -15.88 2.22
CA HIS A 20 46.22 -15.33 1.86
C HIS A 20 45.14 -16.23 2.44
N ALA A 21 44.25 -15.66 3.27
CA ALA A 21 43.15 -16.41 3.86
C ALA A 21 42.15 -16.78 2.76
N ALA A 22 41.79 -18.06 2.69
CA ALA A 22 40.84 -18.57 1.71
C ALA A 22 39.38 -18.32 2.14
N TRP A 23 38.50 -18.19 1.16
CA TRP A 23 37.13 -17.70 1.37
C TRP A 23 36.21 -18.76 2.00
N PRO A 24 35.28 -18.34 2.90
CA PRO A 24 34.38 -19.26 3.59
C PRO A 24 33.51 -20.05 2.61
N VAL A 25 33.19 -21.30 2.94
CA VAL A 25 32.31 -22.14 2.10
C VAL A 25 30.93 -21.49 2.02
N TRP A 26 30.32 -21.48 0.84
CA TRP A 26 28.90 -21.19 0.70
C TRP A 26 28.04 -22.21 1.46
N GLN A 27 26.95 -21.74 2.04
CA GLN A 27 25.96 -22.50 2.80
C GLN A 27 24.57 -22.02 2.37
N ALA A 28 23.64 -22.94 2.19
CA ALA A 28 22.24 -22.58 1.99
C ALA A 28 21.63 -22.00 3.28
N ASP A 29 20.58 -21.19 3.13
CA ASP A 29 19.88 -20.48 4.21
C ASP A 29 20.76 -19.47 4.99
N VAL A 30 21.95 -19.14 4.45
CA VAL A 30 22.87 -18.13 5.01
C VAL A 30 22.79 -16.83 4.21
N TYR A 31 22.88 -15.70 4.93
CA TYR A 31 22.89 -14.35 4.38
C TYR A 31 24.28 -13.93 3.91
N TYR A 32 24.34 -13.37 2.70
CA TYR A 32 25.53 -12.85 2.05
C TYR A 32 25.26 -11.41 1.58
N ALA A 33 26.03 -10.46 2.10
CA ALA A 33 25.93 -9.06 1.70
C ALA A 33 26.63 -8.80 0.35
N ALA A 34 26.18 -7.80 -0.41
CA ALA A 34 26.79 -7.40 -1.66
C ALA A 34 28.32 -7.20 -1.53
N GLY A 35 29.07 -7.83 -2.43
CA GLY A 35 30.53 -7.84 -2.42
C GLY A 35 31.19 -8.94 -1.58
N SER A 36 30.43 -9.73 -0.79
CA SER A 36 30.94 -10.89 -0.05
C SER A 36 31.51 -11.94 -1.01
N ILE A 37 32.65 -12.56 -0.67
CA ILE A 37 33.25 -13.64 -1.47
C ILE A 37 33.19 -14.97 -0.70
N VAL A 38 32.75 -16.02 -1.39
CA VAL A 38 32.58 -17.38 -0.85
C VAL A 38 33.21 -18.41 -1.79
N SER A 39 33.63 -19.56 -1.26
CA SER A 39 34.05 -20.72 -2.06
C SER A 39 32.89 -21.71 -2.25
N TYR A 40 32.66 -22.17 -3.48
CA TYR A 40 31.58 -23.09 -3.84
C TYR A 40 31.99 -23.98 -5.00
N ASN A 41 31.82 -25.31 -4.88
CA ASN A 41 32.20 -26.30 -5.90
C ASN A 41 33.63 -26.16 -6.48
N GLY A 42 34.56 -25.55 -5.74
CA GLY A 42 35.94 -25.31 -6.18
C GLY A 42 36.17 -24.01 -6.94
N HIS A 43 35.19 -23.11 -7.01
CA HIS A 43 35.31 -21.74 -7.53
C HIS A 43 34.95 -20.71 -6.44
N ASP A 44 35.60 -19.55 -6.48
CA ASP A 44 35.31 -18.41 -5.60
C ASP A 44 34.33 -17.46 -6.31
N TYR A 45 33.27 -17.05 -5.61
CA TYR A 45 32.18 -16.23 -6.16
C TYR A 45 31.93 -15.00 -5.31
N GLN A 46 31.66 -13.86 -5.94
CA GLN A 46 31.29 -12.62 -5.28
C GLN A 46 29.80 -12.32 -5.40
N ALA A 47 29.13 -12.02 -4.28
CA ALA A 47 27.74 -11.59 -4.26
C ALA A 47 27.56 -10.25 -5.00
N LEU A 48 26.59 -10.17 -5.91
CA LEU A 48 26.29 -8.97 -6.70
C LEU A 48 25.25 -8.07 -6.02
N VAL A 49 24.36 -8.65 -5.22
CA VAL A 49 23.40 -7.95 -4.35
C VAL A 49 23.54 -8.48 -2.93
N SER A 50 22.66 -8.06 -2.01
CA SER A 50 22.58 -8.62 -0.66
C SER A 50 21.40 -9.59 -0.58
N GLN A 51 21.65 -10.87 -0.30
CA GLN A 51 20.61 -11.90 -0.28
C GLN A 51 20.85 -12.99 0.76
N THR A 52 19.80 -13.71 1.13
CA THR A 52 19.90 -15.03 1.76
C THR A 52 19.64 -16.09 0.70
N ASP A 53 20.61 -16.98 0.48
CA ASP A 53 20.50 -18.05 -0.51
C ASP A 53 19.72 -19.24 0.10
N TYR A 54 18.41 -19.08 0.24
CA TYR A 54 17.55 -20.09 0.87
C TYR A 54 17.59 -21.44 0.12
N ALA A 55 17.71 -22.55 0.86
CA ALA A 55 17.72 -23.90 0.26
C ALA A 55 16.44 -24.18 -0.56
N ALA A 56 15.31 -23.61 -0.13
CA ALA A 56 14.01 -23.76 -0.79
C ALA A 56 13.87 -22.98 -2.11
N THR A 57 14.69 -21.96 -2.38
CA THR A 57 14.68 -21.24 -3.68
C THR A 57 15.64 -21.85 -4.70
N GLY A 58 16.50 -22.78 -4.28
CA GLY A 58 17.57 -23.35 -5.10
C GLY A 58 18.71 -22.37 -5.42
N TRP A 59 18.68 -21.16 -4.85
CA TRP A 59 19.72 -20.15 -5.06
C TRP A 59 21.05 -20.61 -4.45
N ASN A 60 22.12 -20.33 -5.19
CA ASN A 60 23.50 -20.71 -4.88
C ASN A 60 24.46 -19.94 -5.83
N PRO A 61 25.79 -19.98 -5.65
CA PRO A 61 26.72 -19.15 -6.42
C PRO A 61 26.78 -19.35 -7.94
N ASN A 62 26.17 -20.40 -8.49
CA ASN A 62 25.95 -20.50 -9.95
C ASN A 62 24.86 -19.52 -10.47
N SER A 63 24.15 -18.83 -9.59
CA SER A 63 23.04 -17.92 -9.94
C SER A 63 23.59 -16.57 -10.39
N ALA A 64 23.88 -16.43 -11.69
CA ALA A 64 24.60 -15.30 -12.28
C ALA A 64 23.97 -13.90 -12.08
N SER A 65 22.72 -13.81 -11.64
CA SER A 65 22.05 -12.57 -11.25
C SER A 65 22.32 -12.14 -9.79
N LEU A 66 22.76 -13.07 -8.94
CA LEU A 66 23.03 -12.90 -7.52
C LEU A 66 24.54 -13.00 -7.20
N TRP A 67 25.31 -13.67 -8.07
CA TRP A 67 26.71 -14.02 -7.85
C TRP A 67 27.55 -13.91 -9.13
N ARG A 68 28.82 -13.56 -8.98
CA ARG A 68 29.83 -13.48 -10.04
C ARG A 68 31.00 -14.42 -9.76
N ASP A 69 31.24 -15.38 -10.65
CA ASP A 69 32.43 -16.24 -10.62
C ASP A 69 33.72 -15.41 -10.75
N LEU A 70 34.71 -15.73 -9.91
CA LEU A 70 36.06 -15.12 -9.90
C LEU A 70 37.15 -16.12 -10.34
N GLY A 71 36.81 -17.40 -10.55
CA GLY A 71 37.74 -18.48 -10.87
C GLY A 71 37.98 -19.46 -9.71
N THR A 72 38.91 -20.40 -9.88
CA THR A 72 39.11 -21.56 -8.99
C THR A 72 39.62 -21.22 -7.58
N SER A 73 39.01 -21.79 -6.54
CA SER A 73 39.26 -21.59 -5.10
C SER A 73 40.58 -22.12 -4.55
N SER A 74 40.88 -21.78 -3.28
CA SER A 74 42.08 -22.23 -2.54
C SER A 74 41.85 -22.70 -1.06
N ASN A 75 40.86 -23.59 -0.82
CA ASN A 75 40.58 -24.43 0.41
C ASN A 75 39.62 -23.85 1.52
N ALA A 76 38.79 -24.66 2.26
CA ALA A 76 37.71 -24.16 3.20
C ALA A 76 37.02 -25.17 4.22
N VAL A 77 36.24 -24.73 5.28
CA VAL A 77 35.49 -25.53 6.37
C VAL A 77 34.30 -24.78 7.17
N THR A 78 33.43 -25.42 8.05
CA THR A 78 32.05 -24.94 8.58
C THR A 78 31.42 -25.45 9.97
N PRO A 79 30.36 -24.80 10.64
CA PRO A 79 29.33 -25.37 11.65
C PRO A 79 27.81 -24.78 11.80
N GLN A 80 26.96 -25.05 12.88
CA GLN A 80 25.41 -25.25 12.94
C GLN A 80 24.44 -24.60 14.10
N PRO A 81 23.03 -24.54 14.03
CA PRO A 81 21.99 -23.89 14.98
C PRO A 81 20.64 -24.64 15.51
N THR A 82 19.60 -23.97 16.17
CA THR A 82 18.28 -24.50 16.83
C THR A 82 17.00 -23.53 17.05
N PRO A 83 15.72 -23.95 17.47
CA PRO A 83 14.36 -23.25 17.26
C PRO A 83 13.32 -22.85 18.45
N ILE A 84 12.02 -22.47 18.17
CA ILE A 84 11.01 -21.67 19.01
C ILE A 84 9.44 -22.01 18.92
N PRO A 85 8.56 -21.65 19.93
CA PRO A 85 7.04 -21.44 19.89
C PRO A 85 6.49 -20.14 20.64
N THR A 86 5.20 -19.73 20.89
CA THR A 86 3.78 -19.71 20.32
C THR A 86 2.79 -18.87 21.25
N ALA A 87 1.60 -18.30 20.83
CA ALA A 87 0.73 -17.36 21.66
C ALA A 87 -0.82 -17.18 21.31
N LEU A 88 -1.62 -16.41 22.12
CA LEU A 88 -3.01 -15.84 21.87
C LEU A 88 -3.50 -14.85 23.03
N PRO A 89 -4.69 -14.18 23.02
CA PRO A 89 -5.17 -12.93 22.35
C PRO A 89 -5.25 -11.63 23.23
N SER A 90 -5.85 -10.53 22.69
CA SER A 90 -6.00 -9.15 23.25
C SER A 90 -7.38 -8.52 22.81
N PRO A 91 -7.73 -7.19 22.83
CA PRO A 91 -7.12 -5.95 23.38
C PRO A 91 -8.07 -4.84 24.02
N GLN A 92 -7.50 -3.88 24.78
CA GLN A 92 -7.88 -2.43 24.81
C GLN A 92 -6.70 -1.62 25.43
N PRO A 93 -6.53 -0.31 25.15
CA PRO A 93 -5.31 0.41 25.54
C PRO A 93 -5.19 0.59 27.06
N THR A 94 -4.11 0.05 27.61
CA THR A 94 -3.73 0.12 29.03
C THR A 94 -2.32 0.72 29.12
N ALA A 95 -2.00 1.45 30.18
CA ALA A 95 -0.63 1.91 30.43
C ALA A 95 0.35 0.72 30.49
N ALA A 96 1.58 0.94 30.05
CA ALA A 96 2.57 -0.12 29.82
C ALA A 96 2.75 -1.04 31.06
N PRO A 97 2.53 -2.36 30.93
CA PRO A 97 2.92 -3.32 31.96
C PRO A 97 4.44 -3.28 32.21
N ALA A 98 4.84 -3.45 33.46
CA ALA A 98 6.24 -3.40 33.85
C ALA A 98 7.04 -4.55 33.23
N GLY A 99 7.77 -4.27 32.15
CA GLY A 99 8.55 -5.25 31.38
C GLY A 99 9.14 -4.69 30.09
N GLY A 100 8.49 -3.70 29.45
CA GLY A 100 9.05 -3.00 28.28
C GLY A 100 8.91 -3.73 26.93
N CYS A 101 8.17 -4.84 26.88
CA CYS A 101 7.78 -5.47 25.62
C CYS A 101 6.51 -4.81 25.06
N TYR A 102 6.43 -4.68 23.73
CA TYR A 102 5.19 -4.37 23.02
C TYR A 102 4.25 -5.59 22.95
N ALA A 103 3.02 -5.40 22.46
CA ALA A 103 2.06 -6.49 22.29
C ALA A 103 2.58 -7.55 21.30
N ALA A 104 2.31 -8.84 21.52
CA ALA A 104 2.83 -9.90 20.66
C ALA A 104 2.35 -9.78 19.19
N TRP A 105 3.23 -10.15 18.26
CA TRP A 105 2.89 -10.26 16.84
C TRP A 105 2.00 -11.48 16.54
N ASP A 106 1.07 -11.32 15.59
CA ASP A 106 0.04 -12.26 15.18
C ASP A 106 -0.07 -12.23 13.64
N SER A 107 0.22 -13.36 12.99
CA SER A 107 0.26 -13.46 11.52
C SER A 107 -1.09 -13.27 10.82
N SER A 108 -2.21 -13.29 11.55
CA SER A 108 -3.54 -13.03 11.01
C SER A 108 -3.91 -11.54 11.00
N LYS A 109 -3.18 -10.70 11.75
CA LYS A 109 -3.46 -9.28 11.89
C LYS A 109 -2.69 -8.45 10.86
N ALA A 110 -3.36 -7.47 10.25
CA ALA A 110 -2.71 -6.41 9.49
C ALA A 110 -2.05 -5.38 10.41
N TYR A 111 -0.83 -4.96 10.06
CA TYR A 111 -0.02 -3.99 10.77
C TYR A 111 0.30 -2.82 9.85
N ASN A 112 -0.23 -1.66 10.19
CA ASN A 112 0.01 -0.40 9.48
C ASN A 112 1.26 0.31 10.02
N GLY A 113 1.63 1.41 9.37
CA GLY A 113 1.81 2.71 10.05
C GLY A 113 2.79 2.82 11.23
N GLY A 114 3.82 2.00 11.38
CA GLY A 114 4.69 2.03 12.56
C GLY A 114 4.22 1.16 13.72
N ALA A 115 3.33 0.20 13.46
CA ALA A 115 2.73 -0.64 14.49
C ALA A 115 3.80 -1.41 15.29
N GLN A 116 3.75 -1.23 16.60
CA GLN A 116 4.70 -1.79 17.57
C GLN A 116 4.27 -3.18 18.03
N VAL A 117 5.13 -4.17 17.81
CA VAL A 117 4.90 -5.57 18.18
C VAL A 117 6.10 -6.16 18.93
N SER A 118 5.92 -7.28 19.63
CA SER A 118 7.01 -8.11 20.11
C SER A 118 6.98 -9.51 19.49
N TYR A 119 8.15 -10.04 19.17
CA TYR A 119 8.34 -11.38 18.63
C TYR A 119 9.69 -11.93 19.12
N ALA A 120 9.74 -13.20 19.53
CA ALA A 120 10.97 -13.87 20.01
C ALA A 120 11.79 -13.09 21.08
N GLY A 121 11.13 -12.33 21.97
CA GLY A 121 11.79 -11.54 23.03
C GLY A 121 12.38 -10.19 22.58
N ARG A 122 12.09 -9.76 21.34
CA ARG A 122 12.46 -8.47 20.79
C ARG A 122 11.21 -7.68 20.37
N ASN A 123 11.31 -6.37 20.45
CA ASN A 123 10.35 -5.41 19.92
C ASN A 123 10.64 -5.14 18.44
N TYR A 124 9.60 -4.91 17.64
CA TYR A 124 9.67 -4.54 16.23
C TYR A 124 8.63 -3.46 15.90
N VAL A 125 8.87 -2.72 14.82
CA VAL A 125 8.05 -1.61 14.30
C VAL A 125 7.78 -1.86 12.82
N ALA A 126 6.52 -1.83 12.35
CA ALA A 126 6.22 -1.98 10.93
C ALA A 126 6.68 -0.76 10.10
N ARG A 127 7.25 -0.95 8.91
CA ARG A 127 7.74 0.12 8.02
C ARG A 127 6.75 0.58 6.94
N TRP A 128 5.86 -0.32 6.53
CA TRP A 128 4.70 -0.06 5.66
C TRP A 128 3.54 -0.95 6.13
N TRP A 129 2.46 -1.04 5.35
CA TRP A 129 1.43 -2.04 5.60
C TRP A 129 2.01 -3.45 5.46
N THR A 130 1.69 -4.35 6.38
CA THR A 130 2.11 -5.76 6.31
C THR A 130 1.13 -6.69 7.04
N GLN A 131 0.86 -7.87 6.47
CA GLN A 131 0.05 -8.91 7.08
C GLN A 131 0.68 -10.27 6.78
N GLY A 132 1.07 -11.00 7.83
CA GLY A 132 1.71 -12.31 7.70
C GLY A 132 3.25 -12.32 7.66
N ASP A 133 3.93 -11.21 7.36
CA ASP A 133 5.40 -11.15 7.38
C ASP A 133 5.94 -11.26 8.81
N ILE A 134 6.68 -12.33 9.12
CA ILE A 134 7.29 -12.55 10.43
C ILE A 134 8.34 -11.44 10.71
N PRO A 135 8.27 -10.69 11.83
CA PRO A 135 9.12 -9.53 12.05
C PRO A 135 10.62 -9.85 12.05
N ALA A 136 11.02 -10.93 12.75
CA ALA A 136 12.43 -11.30 12.90
C ALA A 136 13.13 -11.73 11.60
N SER A 137 12.39 -12.00 10.51
CA SER A 137 12.94 -12.37 9.19
C SER A 137 12.79 -11.27 8.13
N ASN A 138 12.21 -10.11 8.48
CA ASN A 138 11.76 -9.10 7.51
C ASN A 138 12.25 -7.69 7.86
N THR A 139 13.49 -7.56 8.37
CA THR A 139 14.10 -6.27 8.78
C THR A 139 15.13 -5.68 7.81
N ALA A 140 15.49 -6.38 6.73
CA ALA A 140 16.38 -5.86 5.69
C ALA A 140 15.76 -4.66 4.94
N GLU A 141 16.57 -3.86 4.24
CA GLU A 141 16.07 -2.80 3.36
C GLU A 141 15.08 -3.38 2.32
N GLY A 142 13.99 -2.66 2.03
CA GLY A 142 12.89 -3.22 1.22
C GLY A 142 12.06 -4.32 1.91
N ARG A 143 12.13 -4.47 3.24
CA ARG A 143 11.26 -5.39 4.02
C ARG A 143 10.47 -4.66 5.13
N PRO A 144 9.27 -5.16 5.48
CA PRO A 144 8.27 -4.38 6.23
C PRO A 144 8.50 -4.17 7.73
N TRP A 145 9.64 -4.53 8.33
CA TRP A 145 9.88 -4.35 9.76
C TRP A 145 11.18 -3.62 10.10
N ASN A 146 11.20 -2.93 11.22
CA ASN A 146 12.37 -2.38 11.91
C ASN A 146 12.53 -3.10 13.26
N ASP A 147 13.76 -3.42 13.66
CA ASP A 147 14.05 -4.02 14.97
C ASP A 147 14.21 -2.92 16.03
N ALA A 148 13.45 -3.01 17.12
CA ALA A 148 13.39 -2.02 18.20
C ALA A 148 13.98 -2.54 19.53
N GLY A 149 14.80 -3.59 19.48
CA GLY A 149 15.59 -4.07 20.63
C GLY A 149 14.90 -5.10 21.54
N SER A 150 15.65 -5.61 22.52
CA SER A 150 15.18 -6.63 23.50
C SER A 150 14.37 -6.03 24.66
N CYS A 151 13.52 -6.83 25.30
CA CYS A 151 12.68 -6.37 26.41
C CYS A 151 12.69 -7.29 27.66
N GLY A 152 12.51 -6.70 28.86
CA GLY A 152 12.47 -7.35 30.17
C GLY A 152 13.77 -7.26 31.01
N THR A 153 13.76 -7.27 32.36
CA THR A 153 12.68 -7.10 33.37
C THR A 153 13.27 -6.64 34.73
N ALA A 154 12.75 -5.58 35.36
CA ALA A 154 12.95 -5.24 36.79
C ALA A 154 11.82 -4.30 37.29
N LEU A 155 11.55 -4.23 38.60
CA LEU A 155 10.28 -3.70 39.15
C LEU A 155 10.45 -2.69 40.32
N PRO A 156 9.67 -1.58 40.34
CA PRO A 156 9.36 -0.79 41.54
C PRO A 156 7.87 -0.85 41.97
N THR A 157 7.57 -0.44 43.21
CA THR A 157 6.25 -0.61 43.89
C THR A 157 5.32 0.63 43.78
N ALA A 158 4.03 0.43 44.02
CA ALA A 158 2.91 1.29 43.57
C ALA A 158 2.47 2.49 44.45
N THR A 159 1.70 3.38 43.83
CA THR A 159 0.93 4.53 44.39
C THR A 159 -0.42 4.13 44.99
N PRO A 160 -1.15 5.06 45.64
CA PRO A 160 -2.56 5.27 45.24
C PRO A 160 -3.05 6.75 45.18
N MET A 161 -4.31 6.89 44.75
CA MET A 161 -5.09 8.07 44.28
C MET A 161 -6.15 8.46 45.38
N PRO A 162 -7.33 9.17 45.22
CA PRO A 162 -7.91 9.96 44.11
C PRO A 162 -8.86 11.19 44.42
N THR A 163 -9.46 11.76 43.34
CA THR A 163 -10.88 12.28 43.19
C THR A 163 -11.36 13.68 43.66
N ALA A 164 -11.99 14.43 42.74
CA ALA A 164 -13.24 15.23 42.93
C ALA A 164 -13.89 15.68 41.57
N THR A 165 -15.21 15.95 41.53
CA THR A 165 -16.08 16.33 40.35
C THR A 165 -17.39 17.02 40.84
N PRO A 166 -18.37 17.51 40.01
CA PRO A 166 -18.38 18.33 38.77
C PRO A 166 -19.43 19.51 38.84
N ARG A 167 -20.06 19.94 37.70
CA ARG A 167 -21.38 20.69 37.54
C ARG A 167 -21.37 22.26 37.54
N PRO A 168 -22.32 23.05 36.92
CA PRO A 168 -23.37 22.85 35.87
C PRO A 168 -23.27 23.79 34.61
N SER A 169 -24.34 23.86 33.78
CA SER A 169 -24.53 24.63 32.52
C SER A 169 -25.48 25.86 32.63
N ALA A 170 -25.49 26.77 31.64
CA ALA A 170 -26.49 27.85 31.44
C ALA A 170 -26.65 28.33 29.96
N THR A 171 -27.85 28.78 29.57
CA THR A 171 -28.29 29.40 28.26
C THR A 171 -29.74 29.91 28.48
N PRO A 172 -30.40 30.78 27.65
CA PRO A 172 -30.01 31.48 26.41
C PRO A 172 -30.36 33.01 26.39
N ALA A 173 -30.23 33.67 25.22
CA ALA A 173 -30.88 34.97 24.90
C ALA A 173 -31.15 35.12 23.38
N PRO A 174 -32.22 35.81 22.92
CA PRO A 174 -32.57 35.97 21.50
C PRO A 174 -32.17 37.33 20.87
N THR A 175 -32.12 37.38 19.53
CA THR A 175 -31.72 38.56 18.72
C THR A 175 -32.88 38.98 17.77
N PRO A 176 -33.15 40.27 17.55
CA PRO A 176 -34.33 40.73 16.79
C PRO A 176 -34.23 40.63 15.25
N ILE A 177 -35.39 40.71 14.59
CA ILE A 177 -35.60 40.55 13.14
C ILE A 177 -35.50 41.91 12.41
N PRO A 178 -34.80 42.02 11.25
CA PRO A 178 -34.75 43.24 10.44
C PRO A 178 -35.99 43.45 9.56
N THR A 179 -36.30 44.72 9.27
CA THR A 179 -37.46 45.14 8.44
C THR A 179 -37.20 45.01 6.94
N ALA A 180 -38.23 44.72 6.14
CA ALA A 180 -38.13 44.57 4.68
C ALA A 180 -38.12 45.91 3.92
N THR A 181 -37.24 46.02 2.93
CA THR A 181 -37.08 47.19 2.04
C THR A 181 -37.79 46.94 0.69
N PRO A 182 -38.45 47.94 0.06
CA PRO A 182 -39.20 47.73 -1.18
C PRO A 182 -38.32 47.32 -2.39
N ARG A 183 -38.92 46.50 -3.27
CA ARG A 183 -38.30 45.89 -4.44
C ARG A 183 -38.13 46.88 -5.61
N PRO A 184 -36.92 47.05 -6.19
CA PRO A 184 -36.73 47.85 -7.40
C PRO A 184 -37.25 47.13 -8.66
N THR A 185 -37.67 47.93 -9.65
CA THR A 185 -38.10 47.46 -10.97
C THR A 185 -36.93 46.89 -11.78
N VAL A 186 -37.14 45.78 -12.48
CA VAL A 186 -36.10 45.14 -13.31
C VAL A 186 -36.03 45.72 -14.72
N THR A 187 -34.89 46.33 -15.04
CA THR A 187 -34.44 46.57 -16.44
C THR A 187 -34.24 45.22 -17.14
N PRO A 188 -34.54 45.07 -18.45
CA PRO A 188 -34.30 43.81 -19.16
C PRO A 188 -32.84 43.35 -19.05
N THR A 189 -32.66 42.14 -18.54
CA THR A 189 -31.34 41.55 -18.29
C THR A 189 -30.60 41.29 -19.60
N PRO A 190 -29.32 41.71 -19.75
CA PRO A 190 -28.47 41.25 -20.83
C PRO A 190 -28.36 39.72 -20.84
N ALA A 191 -28.10 39.13 -22.01
CA ALA A 191 -27.83 37.69 -22.10
C ALA A 191 -26.64 37.33 -21.16
N PRO A 192 -26.68 36.20 -20.44
CA PRO A 192 -25.67 35.92 -19.41
C PRO A 192 -24.26 35.84 -19.99
N ALA A 193 -23.42 36.82 -19.66
CA ALA A 193 -21.98 36.66 -19.78
C ALA A 193 -21.55 35.48 -18.89
N CYS A 194 -20.65 34.63 -19.39
CA CYS A 194 -20.08 33.54 -18.60
C CYS A 194 -19.46 34.09 -17.31
N ALA A 195 -19.67 33.39 -16.19
CA ALA A 195 -19.03 33.74 -14.93
C ALA A 195 -17.51 33.71 -15.10
N SER A 196 -16.81 34.72 -14.60
CA SER A 196 -15.35 34.72 -14.60
C SER A 196 -14.80 33.54 -13.82
N TRP A 197 -13.73 32.90 -14.30
CA TRP A 197 -13.00 31.91 -13.52
C TRP A 197 -12.42 32.55 -12.25
N LEU A 198 -12.60 31.86 -11.12
CA LEU A 198 -12.06 32.18 -9.81
C LEU A 198 -11.24 31.00 -9.28
N GLN A 199 -10.14 31.30 -8.56
CA GLN A 199 -9.39 30.31 -7.79
C GLN A 199 -10.17 29.87 -6.55
N SER A 200 -9.97 28.64 -6.08
CA SER A 200 -10.66 28.03 -4.92
C SER A 200 -12.19 27.88 -5.04
N GLN A 201 -12.75 28.20 -6.21
CA GLN A 201 -14.14 27.91 -6.57
C GLN A 201 -14.29 26.43 -6.91
N THR A 202 -15.38 25.81 -6.46
CA THR A 202 -15.80 24.47 -6.90
C THR A 202 -16.48 24.57 -8.27
N TYR A 203 -16.06 23.74 -9.21
CA TYR A 203 -16.70 23.55 -10.52
C TYR A 203 -17.20 22.11 -10.68
N ALA A 204 -18.36 21.94 -11.31
CA ALA A 204 -18.86 20.67 -11.80
C ALA A 204 -18.37 20.41 -13.24
N ALA A 205 -18.34 19.14 -13.67
CA ALA A 205 -18.09 18.82 -15.07
C ALA A 205 -19.22 19.40 -15.95
N GLY A 206 -18.85 20.14 -17.01
CA GLY A 206 -19.78 20.87 -17.87
C GLY A 206 -20.03 22.34 -17.49
N ASP A 207 -19.50 22.83 -16.36
CA ASP A 207 -19.54 24.26 -16.02
C ASP A 207 -18.74 25.09 -17.03
N VAL A 208 -19.26 26.26 -17.42
CA VAL A 208 -18.63 27.14 -18.43
C VAL A 208 -18.26 28.50 -17.84
N VAL A 209 -16.97 28.84 -17.90
CA VAL A 209 -16.38 30.06 -17.33
C VAL A 209 -15.74 30.95 -18.40
N ALA A 210 -15.58 32.24 -18.09
CA ALA A 210 -14.78 33.18 -18.86
C ALA A 210 -13.36 33.33 -18.26
N TYR A 211 -12.32 33.25 -19.09
CA TYR A 211 -10.94 33.53 -18.70
C TYR A 211 -10.19 34.19 -19.86
N GLN A 212 -9.52 35.32 -19.60
CA GLN A 212 -8.78 36.11 -20.60
C GLN A 212 -9.55 36.37 -21.92
N GLY A 213 -10.86 36.65 -21.84
CA GLY A 213 -11.72 36.93 -22.99
C GLY A 213 -12.16 35.70 -23.81
N LYS A 214 -11.80 34.48 -23.38
CA LYS A 214 -12.25 33.20 -23.97
C LYS A 214 -13.18 32.47 -23.00
N THR A 215 -14.02 31.58 -23.53
CA THR A 215 -14.82 30.66 -22.72
C THR A 215 -14.13 29.30 -22.59
N TYR A 216 -14.36 28.62 -21.45
CA TYR A 216 -13.82 27.30 -21.16
C TYR A 216 -14.85 26.46 -20.41
N THR A 217 -14.94 25.17 -20.75
CA THR A 217 -15.81 24.17 -20.12
C THR A 217 -14.98 23.25 -19.22
N ALA A 218 -15.42 23.03 -17.98
CA ALA A 218 -14.77 22.11 -17.05
C ALA A 218 -14.99 20.64 -17.47
N LEU A 219 -13.92 19.84 -17.51
CA LEU A 219 -13.93 18.43 -17.95
C LEU A 219 -14.20 17.44 -16.81
N VAL A 220 -13.82 17.80 -15.58
CA VAL A 220 -14.01 17.00 -14.36
C VAL A 220 -14.42 17.92 -13.20
N PRO A 221 -15.17 17.42 -12.19
CA PRO A 221 -15.44 18.20 -11.00
C PRO A 221 -14.14 18.48 -10.24
N HIS A 222 -13.91 19.73 -9.83
CA HIS A 222 -12.70 20.11 -9.10
C HIS A 222 -12.85 21.41 -8.30
N THR A 223 -12.10 21.49 -7.21
CA THR A 223 -11.84 22.68 -6.40
C THR A 223 -10.33 22.74 -6.17
N LEU A 224 -9.71 23.88 -6.48
CA LEU A 224 -8.27 24.08 -6.26
C LEU A 224 -8.00 24.55 -4.83
N ALA A 225 -6.85 24.19 -4.25
CA ALA A 225 -6.41 24.81 -3.01
C ALA A 225 -5.93 26.26 -3.26
N PRO A 226 -5.96 27.14 -2.24
CA PRO A 226 -5.41 28.49 -2.34
C PRO A 226 -3.95 28.49 -2.81
N GLY A 227 -3.62 29.35 -3.77
CA GLY A 227 -2.27 29.43 -4.35
C GLY A 227 -1.95 28.42 -5.47
N VAL A 228 -2.84 27.48 -5.79
CA VAL A 228 -2.68 26.59 -6.97
C VAL A 228 -3.27 27.27 -8.21
N ASP A 229 -2.41 27.66 -9.17
CA ASP A 229 -2.82 28.28 -10.44
C ASP A 229 -2.93 27.24 -11.57
N TRP A 230 -4.05 26.52 -11.58
CA TRP A 230 -4.44 25.65 -12.69
C TRP A 230 -5.56 26.32 -13.51
N ASN A 231 -5.32 27.54 -13.98
CA ASN A 231 -6.29 28.31 -14.75
C ASN A 231 -6.70 27.64 -16.08
N PRO A 232 -7.85 28.02 -16.67
CA PRO A 232 -8.36 27.38 -17.89
C PRO A 232 -7.47 27.57 -19.13
N GLY A 233 -6.62 28.61 -19.14
CA GLY A 233 -5.66 28.85 -20.22
C GLY A 233 -4.49 27.88 -20.25
N SER A 234 -4.16 27.23 -19.13
CA SER A 234 -2.96 26.42 -18.95
C SER A 234 -3.22 24.93 -18.69
N THR A 235 -4.44 24.55 -18.27
CA THR A 235 -4.72 23.21 -17.71
C THR A 235 -5.76 22.44 -18.53
N ALA A 236 -5.33 21.94 -19.70
CA ALA A 236 -6.17 21.24 -20.67
C ALA A 236 -6.78 19.91 -20.18
N THR A 237 -6.27 19.35 -19.07
CA THR A 237 -6.82 18.15 -18.42
C THR A 237 -8.05 18.44 -17.56
N LEU A 238 -8.24 19.69 -17.13
CA LEU A 238 -9.40 20.16 -16.36
C LEU A 238 -10.34 21.03 -17.19
N TRP A 239 -9.85 21.64 -18.28
CA TRP A 239 -10.59 22.65 -19.06
C TRP A 239 -10.47 22.44 -20.57
N GLN A 240 -11.60 22.47 -21.27
CA GLN A 240 -11.69 22.51 -22.73
C GLN A 240 -12.08 23.92 -23.19
N ALA A 241 -11.41 24.47 -24.21
CA ALA A 241 -11.79 25.76 -24.76
C ALA A 241 -13.16 25.71 -25.46
N GLY A 242 -13.99 26.73 -25.23
CA GLY A 242 -15.37 26.82 -25.71
C GLY A 242 -16.42 26.49 -24.64
N GLY A 243 -17.65 26.26 -25.09
CA GLY A 243 -18.84 26.06 -24.24
C GLY A 243 -19.85 27.21 -24.35
N SER A 244 -21.09 26.95 -23.95
CA SER A 244 -22.17 27.95 -23.92
C SER A 244 -22.48 28.37 -22.48
N CYS A 245 -22.45 29.68 -22.21
CA CYS A 245 -22.64 30.23 -20.87
C CYS A 245 -23.98 29.82 -20.25
N LYS A 246 -23.92 29.33 -19.00
CA LYS A 246 -25.06 29.08 -18.12
C LYS A 246 -24.74 29.66 -16.74
N PRO A 247 -25.74 30.00 -15.91
CA PRO A 247 -25.49 30.29 -14.50
C PRO A 247 -24.84 29.06 -13.83
N LEU A 248 -23.73 29.27 -13.13
CA LEU A 248 -23.09 28.21 -12.35
C LEU A 248 -24.02 27.85 -11.18
N VAL A 249 -24.37 26.57 -11.09
CA VAL A 249 -25.08 26.02 -9.92
C VAL A 249 -24.07 25.20 -9.14
N GLN A 250 -23.58 25.75 -8.03
CA GLN A 250 -22.65 25.00 -7.19
C GLN A 250 -23.33 23.70 -6.70
N PRO A 251 -22.71 22.53 -6.91
CA PRO A 251 -23.21 21.29 -6.32
C PRO A 251 -23.14 21.41 -4.80
N VAL A 252 -24.12 20.85 -4.08
CA VAL A 252 -24.02 20.65 -2.64
C VAL A 252 -22.95 19.58 -2.41
N PRO A 253 -21.83 19.88 -1.73
CA PRO A 253 -20.76 18.91 -1.55
C PRO A 253 -21.25 17.70 -0.74
N LYS A 254 -20.94 16.49 -1.23
CA LYS A 254 -21.19 15.23 -0.50
C LYS A 254 -20.43 15.19 0.82
N PHE A 255 -19.23 15.76 0.85
CA PHE A 255 -18.35 15.78 2.00
C PHE A 255 -17.81 17.19 2.27
N ALA A 256 -17.53 17.51 3.54
CA ALA A 256 -16.89 18.78 3.91
C ALA A 256 -15.55 18.99 3.18
N ALA A 257 -15.11 20.24 3.02
CA ALA A 257 -13.82 20.54 2.39
C ALA A 257 -12.66 19.90 3.21
N PRO A 258 -11.69 19.24 2.55
CA PRO A 258 -10.51 18.70 3.24
C PRO A 258 -9.67 19.79 3.92
N ALA A 259 -8.89 19.42 4.94
CA ALA A 259 -7.97 20.34 5.60
C ALA A 259 -6.89 20.82 4.63
N LEU A 260 -6.52 22.11 4.67
CA LEU A 260 -5.48 22.67 3.77
C LEU A 260 -4.10 22.04 4.00
N SER A 261 -3.87 21.46 5.17
CA SER A 261 -2.67 20.73 5.55
C SER A 261 -3.04 19.50 6.39
N TRP A 262 -2.35 18.39 6.19
CA TRP A 262 -2.42 17.18 7.01
C TRP A 262 -0.99 16.85 7.48
N GLN A 263 -0.78 16.80 8.80
CA GLN A 263 0.48 16.34 9.36
C GLN A 263 0.44 14.82 9.42
N GLU A 264 1.39 14.16 8.78
CA GLU A 264 1.55 12.71 8.87
C GLU A 264 1.99 12.32 10.28
N HIS A 265 1.38 11.23 10.76
CA HIS A 265 1.55 10.66 12.10
C HIS A 265 1.69 9.13 12.07
N TRP A 266 1.95 8.56 10.89
CA TRP A 266 2.25 7.15 10.65
C TRP A 266 3.75 6.94 10.33
N PHE A 267 4.31 5.80 10.76
CA PHE A 267 5.76 5.49 10.66
C PHE A 267 6.70 6.53 11.29
N GLU A 268 7.89 6.65 10.69
CA GLU A 268 8.86 7.73 10.83
C GLU A 268 8.51 8.93 9.93
N HIS A 269 7.41 8.88 9.17
CA HIS A 269 6.97 9.96 8.30
C HIS A 269 6.34 11.08 9.14
N GLN A 270 6.90 12.28 9.01
CA GLN A 270 6.37 13.49 9.62
C GLN A 270 6.27 14.61 8.58
N GLN A 271 5.89 14.30 7.33
CA GLN A 271 5.69 15.36 6.34
C GLN A 271 4.42 16.15 6.66
N ASN A 272 4.47 17.45 6.38
CA ASN A 272 3.31 18.33 6.46
C ASN A 272 2.70 18.44 5.06
N MET A 273 1.82 17.50 4.75
CA MET A 273 1.18 17.35 3.45
C MET A 273 0.21 18.48 3.20
N LYS A 274 0.19 19.03 1.98
CA LYS A 274 -0.56 20.23 1.61
C LYS A 274 -1.58 19.87 0.56
N LEU A 275 -2.82 20.29 0.79
CA LEU A 275 -3.90 20.09 -0.16
C LEU A 275 -3.58 20.84 -1.46
N ILE A 276 -3.72 20.15 -2.58
CA ILE A 276 -3.48 20.71 -3.93
C ILE A 276 -4.81 20.95 -4.64
N ALA A 277 -5.67 19.94 -4.67
CA ALA A 277 -7.02 20.02 -5.22
C ALA A 277 -7.90 18.89 -4.69
N TYR A 278 -9.21 19.05 -4.78
CA TYR A 278 -10.17 18.02 -4.37
C TYR A 278 -11.48 18.10 -5.15
N ASN A 279 -12.33 17.09 -4.98
CA ASN A 279 -13.75 17.07 -5.31
C ASN A 279 -14.47 16.11 -4.33
N ASP A 280 -15.69 15.67 -4.60
CA ASP A 280 -16.40 14.71 -3.72
C ASP A 280 -15.96 13.24 -3.89
N THR A 281 -14.95 12.98 -4.72
CA THR A 281 -14.37 11.65 -4.95
C THR A 281 -12.95 11.56 -4.40
N VAL A 282 -12.12 12.60 -4.60
CA VAL A 282 -10.68 12.59 -4.27
C VAL A 282 -10.30 13.86 -3.49
N ALA A 283 -9.39 13.73 -2.53
CA ALA A 283 -8.57 14.80 -2.01
C ALA A 283 -7.09 14.50 -2.34
N LEU A 284 -6.39 15.44 -2.99
CA LEU A 284 -5.01 15.26 -3.45
C LEU A 284 -4.05 16.10 -2.60
N TYR A 285 -3.08 15.43 -1.98
CA TYR A 285 -2.13 15.99 -1.03
C TYR A 285 -0.69 15.70 -1.45
N PHE A 286 0.17 16.71 -1.45
CA PHE A 286 1.61 16.59 -1.72
C PHE A 286 2.43 17.14 -0.56
N ASP A 287 3.65 16.65 -0.35
CA ASP A 287 4.66 17.39 0.43
C ASP A 287 5.19 18.62 -0.35
N ASP A 288 6.29 19.21 0.10
CA ASP A 288 6.96 20.32 -0.62
C ASP A 288 7.93 19.84 -1.71
N ASP A 289 8.22 18.53 -1.80
CA ASP A 289 9.17 17.95 -2.74
C ASP A 289 8.47 17.58 -4.07
N VAL A 290 7.20 17.14 -4.04
CA VAL A 290 6.41 16.89 -5.27
C VAL A 290 6.09 18.18 -6.03
N ASN A 291 6.39 18.18 -7.34
CA ASN A 291 6.01 19.29 -8.20
C ASN A 291 4.47 19.38 -8.36
N ARG A 292 3.89 20.49 -7.91
CA ARG A 292 2.44 20.77 -7.94
C ARG A 292 1.77 20.56 -9.30
N ASP A 293 2.47 20.70 -10.41
CA ASP A 293 1.89 20.48 -11.74
C ASP A 293 1.56 19.00 -12.03
N ALA A 294 2.10 18.03 -11.27
CA ALA A 294 1.70 16.63 -11.33
C ALA A 294 0.19 16.43 -11.07
N GLY A 295 -0.38 17.25 -10.18
CA GLY A 295 -1.79 17.19 -9.83
C GLY A 295 -2.74 17.42 -11.02
N LYS A 296 -2.26 18.07 -12.09
CA LYS A 296 -3.01 18.28 -13.33
C LYS A 296 -3.37 16.97 -14.04
N TRP A 297 -2.56 15.91 -13.91
CA TRP A 297 -2.92 14.58 -14.43
C TRP A 297 -3.52 13.70 -13.32
N MET A 298 -2.99 13.77 -12.09
CA MET A 298 -3.43 12.92 -10.98
C MET A 298 -4.91 13.12 -10.62
N LEU A 299 -5.36 14.37 -10.40
CA LEU A 299 -6.75 14.63 -9.99
C LEU A 299 -7.79 14.06 -10.99
N PRO A 300 -7.75 14.36 -12.31
CA PRO A 300 -8.71 13.79 -13.25
C PRO A 300 -8.54 12.27 -13.46
N TYR A 301 -7.35 11.72 -13.22
CA TYR A 301 -7.13 10.27 -13.28
C TYR A 301 -7.75 9.55 -12.07
N LEU A 302 -7.29 9.90 -10.86
CA LEU A 302 -7.77 9.37 -9.58
C LEU A 302 -9.28 9.52 -9.43
N THR A 303 -9.86 10.65 -9.88
CA THR A 303 -11.32 10.88 -9.83
C THR A 303 -12.08 9.81 -10.61
N LYS A 304 -11.62 9.46 -11.81
CA LYS A 304 -12.29 8.43 -12.62
C LYS A 304 -12.02 7.02 -12.08
N MET A 305 -10.77 6.75 -11.67
CA MET A 305 -10.36 5.45 -11.15
C MET A 305 -11.08 5.11 -9.83
N TRP A 306 -11.18 6.05 -8.89
CA TRP A 306 -11.94 5.83 -7.65
C TRP A 306 -13.45 5.81 -7.87
N GLN A 307 -14.00 6.60 -8.80
CA GLN A 307 -15.40 6.45 -9.22
C GLN A 307 -15.67 5.06 -9.81
N TYR A 308 -14.73 4.50 -10.57
CA TYR A 308 -14.82 3.13 -11.08
C TYR A 308 -14.77 2.09 -9.95
N ALA A 309 -13.81 2.20 -9.04
CA ALA A 309 -13.72 1.37 -7.83
C ALA A 309 -15.03 1.37 -7.03
N GLN A 310 -15.57 2.57 -6.73
CA GLN A 310 -16.83 2.76 -6.01
C GLN A 310 -18.05 2.15 -6.73
N GLN A 311 -18.09 2.18 -8.06
CA GLN A 311 -19.21 1.64 -8.85
C GLN A 311 -19.11 0.13 -9.09
N THR A 312 -17.89 -0.41 -9.18
CA THR A 312 -17.64 -1.76 -9.71
C THR A 312 -17.17 -2.75 -8.64
N TYR A 313 -16.47 -2.28 -7.61
CA TYR A 313 -15.98 -3.07 -6.48
C TYR A 313 -16.58 -2.63 -5.14
N GLY A 314 -17.38 -1.57 -5.12
CA GLY A 314 -17.84 -0.89 -3.92
C GLY A 314 -19.03 -1.52 -3.18
N PRO A 315 -18.83 -2.10 -1.98
CA PRO A 315 -19.84 -2.04 -0.94
C PRO A 315 -19.95 -0.60 -0.43
N ALA A 316 -20.95 -0.31 0.41
CA ALA A 316 -21.21 1.05 0.88
C ALA A 316 -20.00 1.76 1.52
N THR A 317 -19.08 1.01 2.16
CA THR A 317 -17.85 1.53 2.81
C THR A 317 -16.82 2.10 1.83
N LEU A 318 -16.75 1.64 0.58
CA LEU A 318 -15.95 2.32 -0.45
C LEU A 318 -16.52 3.71 -0.79
N THR A 319 -17.79 3.95 -0.46
CA THR A 319 -18.51 5.21 -0.75
C THR A 319 -18.75 6.11 0.46
N THR A 320 -18.39 5.70 1.68
CA THR A 320 -18.56 6.53 2.89
C THR A 320 -17.58 7.69 3.00
N ASP A 321 -16.53 7.71 2.18
CA ASP A 321 -15.50 8.74 2.16
C ASP A 321 -14.97 9.00 0.73
N ARG A 322 -14.07 9.98 0.59
CA ARG A 322 -13.19 10.18 -0.58
C ARG A 322 -12.09 9.11 -0.62
N MET A 323 -11.29 9.10 -1.70
CA MET A 323 -9.89 8.68 -1.64
C MET A 323 -9.03 9.88 -1.28
N TYR A 324 -8.14 9.72 -0.30
CA TYR A 324 -7.10 10.68 0.04
C TYR A 324 -5.79 10.18 -0.56
N SER A 325 -5.38 10.79 -1.66
CA SER A 325 -4.17 10.42 -2.40
C SER A 325 -3.02 11.31 -1.98
N LEU A 326 -2.02 10.72 -1.33
CA LEU A 326 -0.85 11.39 -0.77
C LEU A 326 0.38 11.01 -1.60
N HIS A 327 1.27 11.96 -1.87
CA HIS A 327 2.44 11.71 -2.72
C HIS A 327 3.72 12.37 -2.21
N HIS A 328 4.84 11.68 -2.37
CA HIS A 328 6.21 12.11 -2.06
C HIS A 328 7.13 11.97 -3.27
N GLU A 329 8.04 12.93 -3.51
CA GLU A 329 9.01 12.86 -4.63
C GLU A 329 10.44 12.64 -4.13
N ALA A 330 11.15 11.69 -4.76
CA ALA A 330 12.60 11.45 -4.62
C ALA A 330 13.13 11.16 -3.20
N LYS A 331 12.24 10.80 -2.27
CA LYS A 331 12.48 10.76 -0.81
C LYS A 331 12.06 9.45 -0.17
N TYR A 332 10.84 9.01 -0.50
CA TYR A 332 10.26 7.72 -0.13
C TYR A 332 9.85 6.98 -1.42
N TYR A 333 9.76 5.65 -1.37
CA TYR A 333 9.45 4.79 -2.52
C TYR A 333 8.60 3.60 -2.08
N GLY A 334 7.67 3.16 -2.95
CA GLY A 334 6.55 2.29 -2.55
C GLY A 334 5.42 3.10 -1.93
N GLY A 335 4.37 2.46 -1.43
CA GLY A 335 3.26 3.18 -0.80
C GLY A 335 2.76 2.61 0.52
N HIS A 336 1.78 3.31 1.08
CA HIS A 336 1.00 2.86 2.23
C HIS A 336 -0.50 2.99 1.95
N PRO A 337 -1.20 1.87 1.71
CA PRO A 337 -2.66 1.86 1.68
C PRO A 337 -3.22 1.86 3.10
N SER A 338 -4.28 2.65 3.35
CA SER A 338 -5.10 2.53 4.55
C SER A 338 -6.58 2.86 4.29
N THR A 339 -7.43 2.63 5.28
CA THR A 339 -8.89 2.49 5.10
C THR A 339 -9.68 3.18 6.22
N VAL A 340 -10.98 3.40 5.97
CA VAL A 340 -11.98 3.87 6.98
C VAL A 340 -12.11 3.01 8.25
N TYR A 341 -11.33 1.93 8.39
CA TYR A 341 -11.25 1.12 9.60
C TYR A 341 -10.02 1.44 10.49
N ASP A 342 -9.03 2.16 9.97
CA ASP A 342 -7.76 2.43 10.66
C ASP A 342 -7.72 3.79 11.36
N ALA A 343 -7.23 3.78 12.60
CA ALA A 343 -7.08 4.98 13.42
C ALA A 343 -5.80 5.77 13.13
N SER A 344 -4.73 5.16 12.58
CA SER A 344 -3.50 5.89 12.25
C SER A 344 -3.60 6.79 11.02
N HIS A 345 -4.67 6.65 10.23
CA HIS A 345 -4.98 7.47 9.06
C HIS A 345 -6.29 8.25 9.25
N ASP A 346 -6.61 8.60 10.51
CA ASP A 346 -7.79 9.37 10.92
C ASP A 346 -9.14 8.81 10.42
N TYR A 347 -9.20 7.50 10.13
CA TYR A 347 -10.32 6.78 9.51
C TYR A 347 -10.68 7.24 8.08
N HIS A 348 -9.68 7.63 7.28
CA HIS A 348 -9.82 7.91 5.85
C HIS A 348 -9.42 6.70 4.98
N ASN A 349 -9.97 6.64 3.76
CA ASN A 349 -9.38 5.79 2.70
C ASN A 349 -8.16 6.53 2.13
N VAL A 350 -6.96 5.97 2.35
CA VAL A 350 -5.67 6.62 2.02
C VAL A 350 -4.87 5.78 1.04
N SER A 351 -4.31 6.45 0.05
CA SER A 351 -3.31 5.93 -0.88
C SER A 351 -2.09 6.86 -0.81
N ASP A 352 -1.20 6.61 0.14
CA ASP A 352 0.09 7.27 0.28
C ASP A 352 1.11 6.60 -0.67
N VAL A 353 1.82 7.38 -1.48
CA VAL A 353 2.68 6.87 -2.56
C VAL A 353 3.99 7.67 -2.70
N GLY A 354 5.11 7.04 -2.37
CA GLY A 354 6.46 7.55 -2.67
C GLY A 354 6.92 7.17 -4.08
N GLY A 355 7.50 8.11 -4.82
CA GLY A 355 7.92 7.89 -6.19
C GLY A 355 9.02 8.83 -6.70
N SER A 356 9.32 8.68 -7.98
CA SER A 356 10.21 9.58 -8.72
C SER A 356 9.43 10.78 -9.29
N ASN A 357 9.96 11.48 -10.30
CA ASN A 357 9.37 12.69 -10.89
C ASN A 357 7.89 12.52 -11.30
N TRP A 358 6.98 13.12 -10.53
CA TRP A 358 5.55 12.99 -10.71
C TRP A 358 4.94 13.84 -11.84
N ILE A 359 5.72 14.72 -12.50
CA ILE A 359 5.26 15.40 -13.72
C ILE A 359 4.97 14.40 -14.84
N ASN A 360 5.74 13.30 -14.88
CA ASN A 360 5.46 12.18 -15.76
C ASN A 360 4.39 11.27 -15.15
N PRO A 361 3.31 10.93 -15.85
CA PRO A 361 2.24 10.09 -15.30
C PRO A 361 2.69 8.65 -14.96
N GLN A 362 2.93 8.40 -13.67
CA GLN A 362 3.24 7.10 -13.10
C GLN A 362 1.93 6.38 -12.70
N TYR A 363 1.07 6.08 -13.69
CA TYR A 363 -0.27 5.52 -13.44
C TYR A 363 -0.25 4.21 -12.66
N GLU A 364 0.71 3.33 -12.92
CA GLU A 364 0.71 1.94 -12.43
C GLU A 364 0.78 1.86 -10.90
N VAL A 365 1.77 2.52 -10.29
CA VAL A 365 1.92 2.57 -8.83
C VAL A 365 0.72 3.26 -8.15
N VAL A 366 0.19 4.34 -8.74
CA VAL A 366 -0.99 5.03 -8.17
C VAL A 366 -2.26 4.17 -8.26
N THR A 367 -2.35 3.27 -9.24
CA THR A 367 -3.43 2.29 -9.34
C THR A 367 -3.23 1.13 -8.37
N HIS A 368 -1.99 0.70 -8.17
CA HIS A 368 -1.57 -0.36 -7.25
C HIS A 368 -1.94 -0.03 -5.80
N GLU A 369 -1.47 1.09 -5.26
CA GLU A 369 -1.71 1.48 -3.86
C GLU A 369 -3.20 1.70 -3.57
N THR A 370 -3.94 2.34 -4.50
CA THR A 370 -5.40 2.44 -4.39
C THR A 370 -6.09 1.08 -4.48
N GLY A 371 -5.54 0.13 -5.25
CA GLY A 371 -6.07 -1.22 -5.38
C GLY A 371 -6.00 -2.02 -4.09
N HIS A 372 -5.02 -1.79 -3.21
CA HIS A 372 -4.99 -2.39 -1.87
C HIS A 372 -6.05 -1.81 -0.94
N VAL A 373 -6.42 -0.54 -1.09
CA VAL A 373 -7.58 0.03 -0.36
C VAL A 373 -8.87 -0.63 -0.84
N VAL A 374 -9.02 -0.88 -2.14
CA VAL A 374 -10.14 -1.67 -2.69
C VAL A 374 -10.12 -3.09 -2.11
N GLU A 375 -8.99 -3.80 -2.19
CA GLU A 375 -8.83 -5.15 -1.64
C GLU A 375 -9.27 -5.25 -0.18
N SER A 376 -8.82 -4.30 0.63
CA SER A 376 -8.95 -4.31 2.08
C SER A 376 -10.37 -4.02 2.58
N ILE A 377 -11.27 -3.48 1.74
CA ILE A 377 -12.66 -3.17 2.14
C ILE A 377 -13.77 -3.55 1.13
N ALA A 378 -13.45 -4.02 -0.09
CA ALA A 378 -14.45 -4.40 -1.11
C ALA A 378 -15.37 -5.55 -0.68
N SER A 379 -14.96 -6.32 0.33
CA SER A 379 -15.79 -7.36 0.95
C SER A 379 -16.76 -6.85 2.03
N GLY A 380 -16.74 -5.55 2.35
CA GLY A 380 -17.50 -4.97 3.47
C GLY A 380 -16.96 -5.36 4.86
N LYS A 381 -15.76 -5.94 4.88
CA LYS A 381 -14.96 -6.35 6.04
C LYS A 381 -13.58 -5.71 5.92
N HIS A 382 -12.79 -5.75 6.99
CA HIS A 382 -11.44 -5.24 7.02
C HIS A 382 -10.41 -6.34 6.70
N GLY A 383 -9.50 -6.03 5.77
CA GLY A 383 -8.37 -6.88 5.36
C GLY A 383 -8.73 -7.89 4.28
N SER A 384 -7.73 -8.64 3.83
CA SER A 384 -7.85 -9.61 2.72
C SER A 384 -7.32 -10.97 3.14
N PRO A 385 -8.19 -11.99 3.29
CA PRO A 385 -7.73 -13.30 3.76
C PRO A 385 -6.97 -14.08 2.68
N ALA A 386 -7.02 -13.65 1.41
CA ALA A 386 -6.25 -14.23 0.31
C ALA A 386 -4.91 -13.52 0.04
N PHE A 387 -4.60 -12.42 0.76
CA PHE A 387 -3.32 -11.73 0.62
C PHE A 387 -2.10 -12.67 0.75
N PRO A 388 -2.04 -13.67 1.66
CA PRO A 388 -0.92 -14.61 1.72
C PRO A 388 -0.82 -15.61 0.55
N LEU A 389 -1.76 -15.60 -0.40
CA LEU A 389 -1.78 -16.44 -1.59
C LEU A 389 -1.38 -15.66 -2.85
N TRP A 390 -1.82 -14.40 -2.98
CA TRP A 390 -1.53 -13.55 -4.14
C TRP A 390 -0.49 -12.45 -3.87
N GLY A 391 -0.15 -12.22 -2.60
CA GLY A 391 0.78 -11.19 -2.15
C GLY A 391 0.36 -9.76 -2.50
N ASP A 392 1.31 -8.84 -2.35
CA ASP A 392 1.31 -7.50 -2.91
C ASP A 392 0.78 -7.47 -4.37
N SER A 393 1.47 -8.13 -5.29
CA SER A 393 1.35 -7.74 -6.70
C SER A 393 0.27 -8.47 -7.50
N LYS A 394 -0.15 -9.70 -7.14
CA LYS A 394 -0.91 -10.54 -8.11
C LYS A 394 -2.39 -10.21 -8.19
N TRP A 395 -3.00 -9.71 -7.12
CA TRP A 395 -4.31 -9.06 -7.22
C TRP A 395 -4.23 -7.75 -8.03
N MET A 396 -3.12 -6.99 -7.90
CA MET A 396 -2.90 -5.78 -8.70
C MET A 396 -2.77 -6.05 -10.20
N GLU A 397 -2.20 -7.18 -10.62
CA GLU A 397 -2.17 -7.58 -12.04
C GLU A 397 -3.59 -7.65 -12.65
N PHE A 398 -4.59 -8.11 -11.90
CA PHE A 398 -6.00 -8.07 -12.34
C PHE A 398 -6.56 -6.64 -12.28
N TYR A 399 -6.47 -5.99 -11.12
CA TYR A 399 -7.15 -4.72 -10.86
C TYR A 399 -6.67 -3.58 -11.77
N ILE A 400 -5.35 -3.49 -12.00
CA ILE A 400 -4.75 -2.45 -12.84
C ILE A 400 -5.17 -2.63 -14.32
N TYR A 401 -5.13 -3.86 -14.84
CA TYR A 401 -5.56 -4.15 -16.21
C TYR A 401 -7.04 -3.82 -16.41
N ASP A 402 -7.90 -4.29 -15.50
CA ASP A 402 -9.34 -4.06 -15.51
C ASP A 402 -9.69 -2.56 -15.43
N ALA A 403 -9.06 -1.82 -14.51
CA ALA A 403 -9.22 -0.37 -14.40
C ALA A 403 -8.77 0.36 -15.67
N TYR A 404 -7.63 0.00 -16.27
CA TYR A 404 -7.19 0.63 -17.53
C TYR A 404 -8.14 0.34 -18.69
N VAL A 405 -8.70 -0.87 -18.80
CA VAL A 405 -9.71 -1.17 -19.83
C VAL A 405 -10.98 -0.35 -19.60
N ALA A 406 -11.50 -0.30 -18.37
CA ALA A 406 -12.71 0.44 -18.03
C ALA A 406 -12.57 1.96 -18.21
N LEU A 407 -11.37 2.51 -17.97
CA LEU A 407 -11.05 3.93 -18.17
C LEU A 407 -10.72 4.28 -19.63
N GLY A 408 -10.71 3.31 -20.55
CA GLY A 408 -10.38 3.50 -21.97
C GLY A 408 -8.89 3.76 -22.23
N MET A 409 -8.02 3.43 -21.27
CA MET A 409 -6.57 3.62 -21.33
C MET A 409 -5.91 2.47 -22.10
N SER A 410 -6.29 2.32 -23.37
CA SER A 410 -5.94 1.17 -24.21
C SER A 410 -4.44 0.95 -24.39
N ALA A 411 -3.63 2.01 -24.39
CA ALA A 411 -2.18 1.91 -24.45
C ALA A 411 -1.61 1.26 -23.17
N GLN A 412 -2.00 1.75 -22.00
CA GLN A 412 -1.58 1.23 -20.70
C GLN A 412 -2.10 -0.19 -20.47
N ALA A 413 -3.37 -0.46 -20.82
CA ALA A 413 -3.96 -1.80 -20.77
C ALA A 413 -3.20 -2.80 -21.66
N SER A 414 -2.78 -2.38 -22.86
CA SER A 414 -2.00 -3.22 -23.78
C SER A 414 -0.58 -3.46 -23.28
N ASP A 415 0.06 -2.45 -22.68
CA ASP A 415 1.41 -2.57 -22.12
C ASP A 415 1.45 -3.60 -20.97
N VAL A 416 0.62 -3.42 -19.94
CA VAL A 416 0.62 -4.33 -18.78
C VAL A 416 0.13 -5.73 -19.16
N TYR A 417 -0.83 -5.84 -20.10
CA TYR A 417 -1.24 -7.13 -20.66
C TYR A 417 -0.07 -7.85 -21.32
N ASN A 418 0.69 -7.18 -22.18
CA ASN A 418 1.83 -7.78 -22.87
C ASN A 418 2.95 -8.15 -21.91
N ARG A 419 3.16 -7.36 -20.84
CA ARG A 419 4.14 -7.63 -19.79
C ARG A 419 3.76 -8.90 -19.00
N TRP A 420 2.65 -8.85 -18.27
CA TRP A 420 2.24 -9.93 -17.35
C TRP A 420 1.77 -11.21 -18.06
N THR A 421 1.47 -11.16 -19.37
CA THR A 421 1.28 -12.38 -20.19
C THR A 421 2.58 -13.18 -20.36
N ASN A 422 3.73 -12.51 -20.36
CA ASN A 422 5.05 -13.12 -20.54
C ASN A 422 5.82 -13.33 -19.23
N ASP A 423 5.53 -12.54 -18.18
CA ASP A 423 6.15 -12.68 -16.85
C ASP A 423 5.76 -14.00 -16.15
N SER A 424 6.67 -14.55 -15.34
CA SER A 424 6.48 -15.82 -14.61
C SER A 424 7.09 -15.80 -13.21
N ASP A 425 6.41 -16.44 -12.26
CA ASP A 425 6.77 -16.50 -10.85
C ASP A 425 7.29 -17.88 -10.41
N SER A 426 7.93 -17.88 -9.23
CA SER A 426 8.32 -19.08 -8.49
C SER A 426 7.24 -19.63 -7.55
N PHE A 427 6.19 -18.85 -7.27
CA PHE A 427 5.11 -19.19 -6.35
C PHE A 427 3.75 -19.28 -7.08
N PRO A 428 2.89 -20.26 -6.76
CA PRO A 428 3.08 -21.37 -5.81
C PRO A 428 4.01 -22.49 -6.33
N ARG A 429 4.37 -22.46 -7.62
CA ARG A 429 5.42 -23.31 -8.21
C ARG A 429 6.24 -22.53 -9.24
N ALA A 430 7.43 -23.03 -9.55
CA ALA A 430 8.25 -22.51 -10.65
C ALA A 430 7.47 -22.52 -11.98
N GLY A 431 7.53 -21.40 -12.71
CA GLY A 431 6.80 -21.22 -13.97
C GLY A 431 5.29 -21.14 -13.75
N THR A 432 4.85 -20.45 -12.70
CA THR A 432 3.47 -19.97 -12.59
C THR A 432 3.36 -18.68 -13.41
N ASN A 433 2.31 -18.52 -14.21
CA ASN A 433 2.04 -17.25 -14.90
C ASN A 433 0.68 -16.71 -14.42
N TRP A 434 0.70 -15.97 -13.30
CA TRP A 434 -0.50 -15.53 -12.57
C TRP A 434 -1.51 -14.78 -13.45
N PHE A 435 -1.07 -13.72 -14.12
CA PHE A 435 -1.94 -13.03 -15.06
C PHE A 435 -2.38 -13.92 -16.23
N ARG A 436 -1.46 -14.55 -16.97
CA ARG A 436 -1.78 -15.32 -18.19
C ARG A 436 -2.74 -16.48 -17.96
N ASP A 437 -2.50 -17.30 -16.95
CA ASP A 437 -3.17 -18.60 -16.78
C ASP A 437 -4.29 -18.56 -15.73
N TRP A 438 -4.35 -17.52 -14.90
CA TRP A 438 -5.37 -17.38 -13.85
C TRP A 438 -6.20 -16.10 -13.99
N PHE A 439 -5.60 -14.93 -13.77
CA PHE A 439 -6.36 -13.68 -13.63
C PHE A 439 -6.93 -13.15 -14.95
N TYR A 440 -6.22 -13.25 -16.08
CA TYR A 440 -6.75 -12.84 -17.38
C TYR A 440 -7.87 -13.77 -17.91
N PRO A 441 -7.78 -15.12 -17.81
CA PRO A 441 -8.91 -16.00 -18.11
C PRO A 441 -10.14 -15.71 -17.23
N LEU A 442 -9.96 -15.48 -15.93
CA LEU A 442 -11.02 -15.04 -15.02
C LEU A 442 -11.70 -13.76 -15.53
N TRP A 443 -10.90 -12.74 -15.84
CA TRP A 443 -11.39 -11.46 -16.36
C TRP A 443 -12.11 -11.63 -17.71
N ARG A 444 -11.55 -12.40 -18.63
CA ARG A 444 -12.04 -12.58 -20.00
C ARG A 444 -13.37 -13.36 -20.04
N ASP A 445 -13.44 -14.46 -19.31
CA ASP A 445 -14.51 -15.46 -19.50
C ASP A 445 -15.62 -15.35 -18.44
N HIS A 446 -15.35 -14.74 -17.28
CA HIS A 446 -16.30 -14.67 -16.16
C HIS A 446 -16.87 -13.27 -15.88
N GLY A 447 -16.77 -12.36 -16.85
CA GLY A 447 -17.45 -11.05 -16.82
C GLY A 447 -16.63 -9.90 -16.24
N HIS A 448 -15.34 -9.85 -16.58
CA HIS A 448 -14.41 -8.78 -16.19
C HIS A 448 -14.37 -8.62 -14.65
N ALA A 449 -14.26 -7.39 -14.14
CA ALA A 449 -14.37 -7.06 -12.72
C ALA A 449 -15.45 -7.82 -11.92
N GLN A 450 -16.57 -8.20 -12.55
CA GLN A 450 -17.70 -8.81 -11.84
C GLN A 450 -17.37 -10.18 -11.25
N VAL A 451 -16.36 -10.91 -11.73
CA VAL A 451 -15.89 -12.13 -11.04
C VAL A 451 -15.24 -11.77 -9.69
N MET A 452 -14.43 -10.72 -9.64
CA MET A 452 -13.74 -10.32 -8.41
C MET A 452 -14.66 -9.57 -7.43
N ASN A 453 -15.62 -8.78 -7.90
CA ASN A 453 -16.68 -8.25 -7.02
C ASN A 453 -17.50 -9.39 -6.39
N ARG A 454 -17.97 -10.37 -7.17
CA ARG A 454 -18.67 -11.56 -6.63
C ARG A 454 -17.79 -12.35 -5.66
N TYR A 455 -16.49 -12.47 -5.92
CA TYR A 455 -15.55 -13.06 -4.97
C TYR A 455 -15.55 -12.29 -3.64
N PHE A 456 -15.29 -10.98 -3.64
CA PHE A 456 -15.28 -10.17 -2.41
C PHE A 456 -16.61 -10.24 -1.65
N GLN A 457 -17.76 -10.26 -2.35
CA GLN A 457 -19.08 -10.49 -1.73
C GLN A 457 -19.17 -11.85 -1.04
N LEU A 458 -18.74 -12.94 -1.70
CA LEU A 458 -18.73 -14.28 -1.10
C LEU A 458 -17.79 -14.35 0.11
N VAL A 459 -16.59 -13.75 0.04
CA VAL A 459 -15.66 -13.68 1.18
C VAL A 459 -16.31 -12.94 2.36
N GLY A 460 -16.87 -11.75 2.12
CA GLY A 460 -17.52 -10.94 3.16
C GLY A 460 -18.77 -11.58 3.77
N GLN A 461 -19.49 -12.40 3.00
CA GLN A 461 -20.68 -13.12 3.44
C GLN A 461 -20.37 -14.40 4.22
N TYR A 462 -19.40 -15.21 3.77
CA TYR A 462 -19.22 -16.59 4.24
C TYR A 462 -17.89 -16.85 4.97
N PHE A 463 -16.84 -16.06 4.75
CA PHE A 463 -15.53 -16.37 5.33
C PHE A 463 -15.44 -15.94 6.81
N PRO A 464 -14.76 -16.70 7.69
CA PRO A 464 -14.76 -16.44 9.14
C PRO A 464 -14.28 -15.03 9.52
N ASN A 465 -15.15 -14.29 10.21
CA ASN A 465 -14.92 -12.91 10.63
C ASN A 465 -15.50 -12.63 12.03
N ASN A 466 -14.94 -11.66 12.74
CA ASN A 466 -15.32 -11.27 14.11
C ASN A 466 -16.44 -10.21 14.15
N GLY A 467 -17.03 -9.89 13.00
CA GLY A 467 -17.93 -8.74 12.79
C GLY A 467 -17.35 -7.76 11.77
N ARG A 468 -16.15 -7.22 12.01
CA ARG A 468 -15.44 -6.30 11.10
C ARG A 468 -14.27 -6.99 10.39
N ASP A 469 -13.40 -7.66 11.13
CA ASP A 469 -12.14 -8.22 10.64
C ASP A 469 -12.26 -9.73 10.38
N TYR A 470 -11.50 -10.24 9.42
CA TYR A 470 -11.35 -11.69 9.23
C TYR A 470 -10.56 -12.33 10.37
N THR A 471 -10.93 -13.55 10.78
CA THR A 471 -10.29 -14.22 11.95
C THR A 471 -9.10 -15.10 11.57
N ARG A 472 -8.79 -15.23 10.28
CA ARG A 472 -7.65 -16.00 9.74
C ARG A 472 -7.48 -15.72 8.24
N ASN A 473 -6.44 -16.31 7.67
CA ASN A 473 -6.19 -16.33 6.23
C ASN A 473 -6.85 -17.55 5.55
N MET A 474 -7.01 -17.48 4.23
CA MET A 474 -7.45 -18.58 3.36
C MET A 474 -6.32 -19.57 3.07
N ASN A 475 -6.69 -20.83 2.84
CA ASN A 475 -5.84 -21.79 2.14
C ASN A 475 -6.21 -21.89 0.64
N TRP A 476 -5.40 -22.63 -0.13
CA TRP A 476 -5.59 -22.77 -1.58
C TRP A 476 -6.91 -23.43 -1.95
N GLY A 477 -7.31 -24.49 -1.23
CA GLY A 477 -8.61 -25.14 -1.48
C GLY A 477 -9.81 -24.22 -1.23
N GLU A 478 -9.73 -23.33 -0.23
CA GLU A 478 -10.74 -22.31 0.03
C GLU A 478 -10.76 -21.23 -1.06
N TYR A 479 -9.60 -20.69 -1.42
CA TYR A 479 -9.48 -19.68 -2.48
C TYR A 479 -10.11 -20.18 -3.80
N ILE A 480 -9.76 -21.39 -4.24
CA ILE A 480 -10.31 -21.96 -5.47
C ILE A 480 -11.81 -22.29 -5.35
N HIS A 481 -12.31 -22.65 -4.15
CA HIS A 481 -13.74 -22.86 -3.91
C HIS A 481 -14.55 -21.55 -3.97
N PHE A 482 -14.08 -20.49 -3.32
CA PHE A 482 -14.73 -19.16 -3.37
C PHE A 482 -14.66 -18.56 -4.77
N MET A 483 -13.52 -18.67 -5.45
CA MET A 483 -13.36 -18.22 -6.84
C MET A 483 -14.26 -19.00 -7.81
N SER A 484 -14.45 -20.31 -7.60
CA SER A 484 -15.39 -21.11 -8.42
C SER A 484 -16.83 -20.62 -8.26
N GLY A 485 -17.26 -20.32 -7.03
CA GLY A 485 -18.58 -19.72 -6.78
C GLY A 485 -18.75 -18.32 -7.37
N ALA A 486 -17.67 -17.53 -7.40
CA ALA A 486 -17.68 -16.21 -8.02
C ALA A 486 -17.75 -16.27 -9.56
N ALA A 487 -17.05 -17.25 -10.14
CA ALA A 487 -17.02 -17.53 -11.58
C ALA A 487 -18.29 -18.23 -12.09
N GLY A 488 -19.01 -18.96 -11.23
CA GLY A 488 -20.18 -19.77 -11.57
C GLY A 488 -19.83 -21.09 -12.29
N THR A 489 -18.63 -21.62 -12.07
CA THR A 489 -18.17 -22.93 -12.58
C THR A 489 -17.01 -23.46 -11.72
N ASP A 490 -16.73 -24.77 -11.77
CA ASP A 490 -15.60 -25.39 -11.06
C ASP A 490 -14.25 -25.02 -11.72
N LEU A 491 -13.50 -24.11 -11.08
CA LEU A 491 -12.21 -23.62 -11.59
C LEU A 491 -11.02 -24.54 -11.30
N LYS A 492 -11.22 -25.69 -10.64
CA LYS A 492 -10.13 -26.62 -10.28
C LYS A 492 -9.26 -27.00 -11.48
N ALA A 493 -9.85 -27.14 -12.67
CA ALA A 493 -9.10 -27.46 -13.90
C ALA A 493 -8.14 -26.31 -14.29
N GLN A 494 -8.61 -25.06 -14.27
CA GLN A 494 -7.79 -23.88 -14.56
C GLN A 494 -6.71 -23.67 -13.48
N ALA A 495 -7.06 -23.88 -12.20
CA ALA A 495 -6.12 -23.81 -11.09
C ALA A 495 -5.02 -24.86 -11.22
N ALA A 496 -5.37 -26.11 -11.58
CA ALA A 496 -4.42 -27.18 -11.85
C ALA A 496 -3.47 -26.87 -13.02
N THR A 497 -3.92 -26.13 -14.04
CA THR A 497 -3.07 -25.61 -15.11
C THR A 497 -2.13 -24.51 -14.59
N ALA A 498 -2.68 -23.41 -14.07
CA ALA A 498 -1.91 -22.23 -13.65
C ALA A 498 -0.90 -22.54 -12.53
N PHE A 499 -1.34 -23.28 -11.51
CA PHE A 499 -0.64 -23.44 -10.23
C PHE A 499 -0.14 -24.87 -9.97
N GLY A 500 -0.63 -25.85 -10.72
CA GLY A 500 -0.53 -27.27 -10.33
C GLY A 500 -1.62 -27.67 -9.34
N TRP A 501 -1.65 -28.94 -8.93
CA TRP A 501 -2.64 -29.43 -7.98
C TRP A 501 -2.08 -30.51 -7.01
N PRO A 502 -1.39 -30.08 -5.94
CA PRO A 502 -0.91 -30.97 -4.87
C PRO A 502 -2.04 -31.71 -4.12
N ALA A 503 -1.71 -32.82 -3.45
CA ALA A 503 -2.70 -33.68 -2.78
C ALA A 503 -3.32 -33.06 -1.50
N ASP A 504 -2.61 -32.16 -0.84
CA ASP A 504 -3.14 -31.38 0.27
C ASP A 504 -4.13 -30.31 -0.22
N TRP A 505 -3.93 -29.73 -1.42
CA TRP A 505 -4.90 -28.81 -2.03
C TRP A 505 -6.21 -29.52 -2.37
N GLU A 506 -6.18 -30.77 -2.82
CA GLU A 506 -7.40 -31.58 -2.97
C GLU A 506 -8.11 -31.75 -1.62
N THR A 507 -7.36 -32.05 -0.56
CA THR A 507 -7.90 -32.24 0.79
C THR A 507 -8.54 -30.94 1.31
N GLN A 508 -7.87 -29.80 1.11
CA GLN A 508 -8.37 -28.46 1.41
C GLN A 508 -9.62 -28.12 0.59
N TYR A 509 -9.64 -28.39 -0.72
CA TYR A 509 -10.74 -28.06 -1.62
C TYR A 509 -12.02 -28.84 -1.27
N GLN A 510 -11.87 -30.15 -1.01
CA GLN A 510 -12.98 -30.97 -0.55
C GLN A 510 -13.45 -30.58 0.87
N GLN A 511 -12.58 -30.02 1.71
CA GLN A 511 -12.95 -29.48 3.03
C GLN A 511 -13.69 -28.14 2.91
N ALA A 512 -13.22 -27.22 2.07
CA ALA A 512 -13.89 -25.95 1.79
C ALA A 512 -15.33 -26.17 1.29
N LYS A 513 -15.55 -27.15 0.40
CA LYS A 513 -16.89 -27.56 -0.08
C LYS A 513 -17.80 -28.14 1.02
N ARG A 514 -17.26 -28.58 2.16
CA ARG A 514 -18.02 -29.01 3.35
C ARG A 514 -18.29 -27.87 4.33
N ASP A 515 -17.36 -26.95 4.49
CA ASP A 515 -17.44 -25.84 5.44
C ASP A 515 -18.24 -24.65 4.89
N PHE A 516 -18.25 -24.45 3.57
CA PHE A 516 -18.93 -23.35 2.88
C PHE A 516 -20.00 -23.83 1.86
N PRO A 517 -20.90 -24.78 2.19
CA PRO A 517 -21.79 -25.48 1.23
C PRO A 517 -22.90 -24.61 0.59
N ASN A 518 -22.95 -23.32 0.95
CA ASN A 518 -23.83 -22.32 0.33
C ASN A 518 -23.17 -21.66 -0.89
N ILE A 519 -21.85 -21.79 -1.07
CA ILE A 519 -21.13 -21.37 -2.27
C ILE A 519 -21.34 -22.46 -3.34
N ARG A 520 -21.92 -22.07 -4.49
CA ARG A 520 -22.38 -22.98 -5.54
C ARG A 520 -21.91 -22.53 -6.93
N TYR A 521 -21.65 -23.53 -7.76
CA TYR A 521 -21.14 -23.48 -9.12
C TYR A 521 -21.29 -24.87 -9.78
#